data_AF-A0A0W0ZLX5-F1
#
_entry.id   AF-A0A0W0ZLX5-F1
#
_cell.length_a   1.000
_cell.length_b   1.000
_cell.length_c   1.000
_cell.angle_alpha   90.00
_cell.angle_beta   90.00
_cell.angle_gamma   90.00
#
_symmetry.space_group_name_H-M   'P 1'
#
loop_
_entity.id
_entity.type
_entity.pdbx_description
1 polymer ?
#
loop_
_entity_poly.entity_id
_entity_poly.type
_entity_poly.pdbx_seq_one_letter_code
_entity_poly.pdbx_strand_id
1 'polypeptide(L)'
;MISAARARTLLARYQQDFLNMQEEIVTNRAGWRMDEYVLPHLIQALESIAYGRPFTPTTKIPSDPQKAISLLLGDLDQRFLEAHFNEGGKKIISNFIENAQALPLEPLSDNNYVNRIVVLQNGSYRIEGESDIGEYRAITIDINGNATGHNGSTVLGRVGDPMSQQRDKIYAHFKMPPPAPPIDKAEFITSTRKLIAEGVFDGRSEQFKNSLLLLCDAYEKGQQSIDGRLISAQISTWGMRPVAEGFINVDTAWNLLFQQMGNLNNDVYKSAIRSNLQNAFNQDASYSPTIKAMWFDAFLDQDGPKPNSKYANLAGFISNHTMPTSKTFMTSDDVPIGHKQPKPTAKTFMTSDDVPIGHKQSFSTSKKSSPQQMHSTNDQAKFIQQFILHHASGVTRPPLIQGDKVKIEFQNSNHLFEFQNANKKYMANIEVQVAGPGKKAFLTMPIAQIRQMENDAVHSKYEHFVTSNQGNRKVDTLASTSSLSSNFKDRYKTHQGDFLKSTILKDFYEDLQKASSSTEVAKVVKKYEDDGRYAILATAQNSTMQALSFMKTSSAKAFSDLKDERLAEIKNEHKKGHACS
;
A
#
# COMPACT_ATOMS: atom_id res chain seq x y z
N MET A 1 -13.84 -27.16 15.12
CA MET A 1 -14.72 -27.32 16.31
C MET A 1 -14.20 -26.40 17.40
N ILE A 2 -15.09 -25.73 18.12
CA ILE A 2 -14.75 -24.80 19.20
C ILE A 2 -14.50 -25.62 20.49
N SER A 3 -13.38 -25.39 21.18
CA SER A 3 -13.10 -26.06 22.46
C SER A 3 -13.96 -25.50 23.60
N ALA A 4 -14.13 -26.25 24.69
CA ALA A 4 -14.84 -25.76 25.87
C ALA A 4 -14.21 -24.49 26.46
N ALA A 5 -12.87 -24.43 26.53
CA ALA A 5 -12.15 -23.25 26.98
C ALA A 5 -12.42 -22.04 26.08
N ARG A 6 -12.34 -22.22 24.76
CA ARG A 6 -12.62 -21.16 23.79
C ARG A 6 -14.06 -20.66 23.88
N ALA A 7 -15.03 -21.56 24.02
CA ALA A 7 -16.43 -21.20 24.18
C ALA A 7 -16.65 -20.34 25.44
N ARG A 8 -15.95 -20.61 26.55
CA ARG A 8 -15.98 -19.76 27.76
C ARG A 8 -15.43 -18.37 27.48
N THR A 9 -14.30 -18.26 26.79
CA THR A 9 -13.71 -16.97 26.43
C THR A 9 -14.64 -16.15 25.54
N LEU A 10 -15.26 -16.80 24.54
CA LEU A 10 -16.24 -16.15 23.66
C LEU A 10 -17.46 -15.66 24.43
N LEU A 11 -18.00 -16.46 25.35
CA LEU A 11 -19.11 -16.03 26.21
C LEU A 11 -18.71 -14.86 27.11
N ALA A 12 -17.58 -14.97 27.82
CA ALA A 12 -17.12 -13.91 28.71
C ALA A 12 -16.92 -12.57 27.99
N ARG A 13 -16.52 -12.60 26.70
CA ARG A 13 -16.26 -11.40 25.90
C ARG A 13 -17.51 -10.82 25.23
N TYR A 14 -18.42 -11.67 24.74
CA TYR A 14 -19.49 -11.23 23.83
C TYR A 14 -20.91 -11.47 24.33
N GLN A 15 -21.10 -12.23 25.42
CA GLN A 15 -22.45 -12.60 25.88
C GLN A 15 -23.31 -11.36 26.19
N GLN A 16 -22.77 -10.40 26.94
CA GLN A 16 -23.53 -9.20 27.29
C GLN A 16 -23.83 -8.35 26.05
N ASP A 17 -22.88 -8.22 25.13
CA ASP A 17 -23.09 -7.49 23.88
C ASP A 17 -24.20 -8.14 23.05
N PHE A 18 -24.24 -9.47 22.97
CA PHE A 18 -25.30 -10.20 22.27
C PHE A 18 -26.66 -10.03 22.93
N LEU A 19 -26.72 -10.00 24.27
CA LEU A 19 -27.96 -9.73 24.99
C LEU A 19 -28.47 -8.30 24.74
N ASN A 20 -27.57 -7.31 24.77
CA ASN A 20 -27.91 -5.91 24.47
C ASN A 20 -28.38 -5.76 23.02
N MET A 21 -27.68 -6.38 22.07
CA MET A 21 -28.04 -6.40 20.66
C MET A 21 -29.40 -7.07 20.42
N GLN A 22 -29.71 -8.15 21.14
CA GLN A 22 -31.01 -8.79 21.07
C GLN A 22 -32.13 -7.85 21.57
N GLU A 23 -31.90 -7.14 22.67
CA GLU A 23 -32.88 -6.18 23.21
C GLU A 23 -33.15 -5.04 22.22
N GLU A 24 -32.12 -4.54 21.54
CA GLU A 24 -32.27 -3.52 20.50
C GLU A 24 -33.07 -4.02 19.29
N ILE A 25 -32.86 -5.28 18.87
CA ILE A 25 -33.62 -5.91 17.78
C ILE A 25 -35.10 -6.03 18.15
N VAL A 26 -35.40 -6.48 19.36
CA VAL A 26 -36.78 -6.70 19.85
C VAL A 26 -37.52 -5.36 20.02
N THR A 27 -36.83 -4.33 20.50
CA THR A 27 -37.46 -3.03 20.81
C THR A 27 -37.79 -2.21 19.55
N ASN A 28 -37.00 -2.36 18.49
CA ASN A 28 -37.07 -1.47 17.32
C ASN A 28 -37.94 -1.96 16.15
N ARG A 29 -38.66 -3.09 16.25
CA ARG A 29 -39.43 -3.63 15.11
C ARG A 29 -40.82 -4.21 15.44
N ALA A 30 -41.77 -3.89 14.57
CA ALA A 30 -43.10 -4.49 14.50
C ALA A 30 -43.13 -5.58 13.40
N GLY A 31 -42.80 -6.83 13.75
CA GLY A 31 -43.02 -7.98 12.85
C GLY A 31 -42.04 -9.13 13.06
N TRP A 32 -42.57 -10.35 13.13
CA TRP A 32 -41.84 -11.60 13.36
C TRP A 32 -40.89 -11.92 12.20
N ARG A 33 -39.59 -11.99 12.47
CA ARG A 33 -38.60 -12.56 11.53
C ARG A 33 -37.76 -13.64 12.21
N MET A 34 -37.26 -14.56 11.38
CA MET A 34 -36.45 -15.73 11.78
C MET A 34 -35.13 -15.38 12.45
N ASP A 35 -34.69 -14.14 12.30
CA ASP A 35 -33.41 -13.61 12.73
C ASP A 35 -33.37 -13.22 14.22
N GLU A 36 -34.53 -13.01 14.86
CA GLU A 36 -34.68 -12.80 16.31
C GLU A 36 -34.13 -13.95 17.16
N TYR A 37 -33.92 -15.13 16.57
CA TYR A 37 -33.48 -16.33 17.26
C TYR A 37 -31.97 -16.57 17.13
N VAL A 38 -31.25 -15.85 16.28
CA VAL A 38 -29.86 -16.18 15.95
C VAL A 38 -28.93 -15.96 17.15
N LEU A 39 -28.95 -14.79 17.78
CA LEU A 39 -28.08 -14.48 18.92
C LEU A 39 -28.39 -15.33 20.17
N PRO A 40 -29.67 -15.55 20.57
CA PRO A 40 -29.98 -16.42 21.71
C PRO A 40 -29.53 -17.87 21.51
N HIS A 41 -29.74 -18.44 20.32
CA HIS A 41 -29.31 -19.81 20.03
C HIS A 41 -27.79 -19.93 19.95
N LEU A 42 -27.11 -18.89 19.48
CA LEU A 42 -25.65 -18.82 19.47
C LEU A 42 -25.08 -18.83 20.89
N ILE A 43 -25.66 -18.06 21.82
CA ILE A 43 -25.31 -18.08 23.24
C ILE A 43 -25.54 -19.49 23.82
N GLN A 44 -26.72 -20.09 23.60
CA GLN A 44 -27.02 -21.43 24.14
C GLN A 44 -26.08 -22.52 23.60
N ALA A 45 -25.75 -22.48 22.31
CA ALA A 45 -24.81 -23.42 21.71
C ALA A 45 -23.41 -23.27 22.32
N LEU A 46 -22.95 -22.03 22.55
CA LEU A 46 -21.69 -21.76 23.25
C LEU A 46 -21.73 -22.22 24.71
N GLU A 47 -22.81 -21.98 25.44
CA GLU A 47 -22.97 -22.43 26.83
C GLU A 47 -22.98 -23.96 26.94
N SER A 48 -23.57 -24.64 25.96
CA SER A 48 -23.55 -26.09 25.85
C SER A 48 -22.12 -26.63 25.69
N ILE A 49 -21.32 -26.01 24.82
CA ILE A 49 -19.91 -26.38 24.62
C ILE A 49 -19.05 -26.02 25.84
N ALA A 50 -19.26 -24.84 26.44
CA ALA A 50 -18.45 -24.31 27.52
C ALA A 50 -18.66 -25.05 28.86
N TYR A 51 -19.91 -25.42 29.15
CA TYR A 51 -20.35 -25.87 30.47
C TYR A 51 -21.17 -27.16 30.45
N GLY A 52 -21.39 -27.77 29.29
CA GLY A 52 -22.21 -28.98 29.16
C GLY A 52 -23.70 -28.73 29.40
N ARG A 53 -24.18 -27.48 29.25
CA ARG A 53 -25.61 -27.17 29.38
C ARG A 53 -26.43 -27.82 28.25
N PRO A 54 -27.68 -28.21 28.51
CA PRO A 54 -28.57 -28.67 27.44
C PRO A 54 -28.73 -27.60 26.36
N PHE A 55 -28.64 -28.02 25.10
CA PHE A 55 -28.96 -27.18 23.94
C PHE A 55 -30.25 -27.69 23.31
N THR A 56 -31.30 -26.87 23.38
CA THR A 56 -32.65 -27.21 22.86
C THR A 56 -33.03 -26.26 21.73
N PRO A 57 -32.48 -26.43 20.52
CA PRO A 57 -32.78 -25.55 19.41
C PRO A 57 -34.21 -25.72 18.87
N THR A 58 -34.67 -24.72 18.13
CA THR A 58 -35.84 -24.86 17.26
C THR A 58 -35.59 -25.88 16.14
N THR A 59 -36.65 -26.37 15.49
CA THR A 59 -36.60 -27.45 14.49
C THR A 59 -35.73 -27.17 13.26
N LYS A 60 -35.32 -25.92 13.03
CA LYS A 60 -34.47 -25.52 11.90
C LYS A 60 -32.97 -25.46 12.22
N ILE A 61 -32.59 -25.56 13.49
CA ILE A 61 -31.19 -25.49 13.94
C ILE A 61 -30.75 -26.90 14.38
N PRO A 62 -29.58 -27.41 13.96
CA PRO A 62 -29.07 -28.71 14.38
C PRO A 62 -28.99 -28.85 15.90
N SER A 63 -29.33 -30.02 16.45
CA SER A 63 -29.20 -30.31 17.90
C SER A 63 -27.75 -30.43 18.38
N ASP A 64 -26.80 -30.61 17.47
CA ASP A 64 -25.37 -30.57 17.76
C ASP A 64 -24.90 -29.10 17.85
N PRO A 65 -24.45 -28.63 19.03
CA PRO A 65 -24.08 -27.23 19.23
C PRO A 65 -22.88 -26.80 18.36
N GLN A 66 -21.97 -27.71 17.97
CA GLN A 66 -20.86 -27.37 17.08
C GLN A 66 -21.36 -27.04 15.67
N LYS A 67 -22.30 -27.85 15.16
CA LYS A 67 -22.91 -27.62 13.84
C LYS A 67 -23.84 -26.41 13.86
N ALA A 68 -24.55 -26.21 14.96
CA ALA A 68 -25.43 -25.05 15.14
C ALA A 68 -24.65 -23.74 15.04
N ILE A 69 -23.48 -23.62 15.69
CA ILE A 69 -22.66 -22.41 15.60
C ILE A 69 -22.27 -22.13 14.15
N SER A 70 -21.80 -23.12 13.38
CA SER A 70 -21.43 -22.90 11.97
C SER A 70 -22.60 -22.40 11.12
N LEU A 71 -23.81 -22.94 11.35
CA LEU A 71 -25.01 -22.49 10.66
C LEU A 71 -25.39 -21.05 11.05
N LEU A 72 -25.48 -20.78 12.35
CA LEU A 72 -25.86 -19.48 12.91
C LEU A 72 -24.89 -18.36 12.51
N LEU A 73 -23.59 -18.66 12.42
CA LEU A 73 -22.59 -17.73 11.91
C LEU A 73 -22.81 -17.39 10.43
N GLY A 74 -23.33 -18.33 9.63
CA GLY A 74 -23.68 -18.09 8.24
C GLY A 74 -24.90 -17.18 8.08
N ASP A 75 -25.83 -17.22 9.04
CA ASP A 75 -27.02 -16.37 9.06
C ASP A 75 -26.72 -14.93 9.52
N LEU A 76 -25.56 -14.70 10.17
CA LEU A 76 -25.02 -13.37 10.47
C LEU A 76 -24.33 -12.73 9.23
N ASP A 77 -24.99 -12.81 8.07
CA ASP A 77 -24.46 -12.27 6.81
C ASP A 77 -24.42 -10.74 6.80
N GLN A 78 -23.70 -10.16 5.82
CA GLN A 78 -23.56 -8.71 5.71
C GLN A 78 -24.92 -7.98 5.62
N ARG A 79 -25.94 -8.59 5.03
CA ARG A 79 -27.28 -7.98 4.92
C ARG A 79 -27.98 -7.97 6.27
N PHE A 80 -27.85 -9.02 7.06
CA PHE A 80 -28.33 -9.03 8.45
C PHE A 80 -27.64 -7.95 9.26
N LEU A 81 -26.30 -7.85 9.16
CA LEU A 81 -25.52 -6.85 9.87
C LEU A 81 -25.89 -5.41 9.49
N GLU A 82 -26.09 -5.13 8.20
CA GLU A 82 -26.51 -3.82 7.71
C GLU A 82 -27.94 -3.45 8.09
N ALA A 83 -28.84 -4.44 8.15
CA ALA A 83 -30.24 -4.19 8.46
C ALA A 83 -30.49 -3.97 9.96
N HIS A 84 -29.65 -4.54 10.85
CA HIS A 84 -29.95 -4.60 12.28
C HIS A 84 -28.96 -3.85 13.18
N PHE A 85 -27.74 -3.56 12.71
CA PHE A 85 -26.71 -2.99 13.57
C PHE A 85 -26.08 -1.72 13.00
N ASN A 86 -25.78 -0.78 13.91
CA ASN A 86 -24.85 0.31 13.63
C ASN A 86 -23.41 -0.21 13.49
N GLU A 87 -22.48 0.66 13.09
CA GLU A 87 -21.06 0.29 12.90
C GLU A 87 -20.41 -0.35 14.15
N GLY A 88 -20.86 0.03 15.35
CA GLY A 88 -20.42 -0.58 16.61
C GLY A 88 -20.82 -2.05 16.71
N GLY A 89 -22.11 -2.35 16.52
CA GLY A 89 -22.63 -3.72 16.54
C GLY A 89 -22.04 -4.59 15.43
N LYS A 90 -21.90 -4.05 14.21
CA LYS A 90 -21.22 -4.74 13.10
C LYS A 90 -19.81 -5.16 13.47
N LYS A 91 -19.05 -4.26 14.10
CA LYS A 91 -17.67 -4.55 14.53
C LYS A 91 -17.63 -5.65 15.61
N ILE A 92 -18.58 -5.67 16.54
CA ILE A 92 -18.66 -6.72 17.57
C ILE A 92 -18.92 -8.08 16.92
N ILE A 93 -19.90 -8.17 16.02
CA ILE A 93 -20.23 -9.44 15.34
C ILE A 93 -19.08 -9.90 14.45
N SER A 94 -18.45 -9.02 13.66
CA SER A 94 -17.27 -9.37 12.86
C SER A 94 -16.13 -9.91 13.72
N ASN A 95 -15.83 -9.24 14.84
CA ASN A 95 -14.83 -9.73 15.78
C ASN A 95 -15.20 -11.10 16.35
N PHE A 96 -16.47 -11.33 16.67
CA PHE A 96 -16.92 -12.64 17.14
C PHE A 96 -16.73 -13.73 16.08
N ILE A 97 -17.16 -13.49 14.84
CA ILE A 97 -17.02 -14.43 13.72
C ILE A 97 -15.55 -14.84 13.55
N GLU A 98 -14.64 -13.85 13.50
CA GLU A 98 -13.19 -14.08 13.41
C GLU A 98 -12.69 -14.97 14.57
N ASN A 99 -13.13 -14.67 15.79
CA ASN A 99 -12.71 -15.40 16.98
C ASN A 99 -13.32 -16.80 17.11
N ALA A 100 -14.52 -17.03 16.57
CA ALA A 100 -15.19 -18.32 16.56
C ALA A 100 -14.61 -19.29 15.50
N GLN A 101 -14.02 -18.75 14.44
CA GLN A 101 -13.38 -19.53 13.36
C GLN A 101 -11.87 -19.76 13.57
N ALA A 102 -11.35 -19.41 14.75
CA ALA A 102 -9.94 -19.48 15.06
C ALA A 102 -9.37 -20.92 15.01
N LEU A 103 -8.14 -21.06 14.49
CA LEU A 103 -7.43 -22.33 14.37
C LEU A 103 -6.55 -22.56 15.61
N PRO A 104 -6.67 -23.69 16.34
CA PRO A 104 -5.77 -24.01 17.44
C PRO A 104 -4.33 -24.26 16.95
N LEU A 105 -3.35 -23.77 17.70
CA LEU A 105 -1.93 -24.02 17.49
C LEU A 105 -1.49 -25.28 18.25
N GLU A 106 -1.07 -26.31 17.52
CA GLU A 106 -0.53 -27.55 18.09
C GLU A 106 1.00 -27.46 18.25
N PRO A 107 1.66 -28.19 19.17
CA PRO A 107 1.13 -29.02 20.25
C PRO A 107 1.03 -28.24 21.58
N LEU A 108 0.94 -26.91 21.55
CA LEU A 108 1.02 -26.09 22.76
C LEU A 108 -0.14 -26.41 23.73
N SER A 109 0.22 -26.76 24.97
CA SER A 109 -0.71 -26.96 26.10
C SER A 109 -1.50 -25.71 26.46
N ASP A 110 -1.04 -24.53 26.04
CA ASP A 110 -1.49 -23.24 26.53
C ASP A 110 -2.63 -22.65 25.68
N ASN A 111 -3.38 -23.50 24.96
CA ASN A 111 -4.57 -23.14 24.18
C ASN A 111 -4.41 -21.82 23.40
N ASN A 112 -3.42 -21.73 22.51
CA ASN A 112 -3.25 -20.57 21.64
C ASN A 112 -3.98 -20.82 20.33
N TYR A 113 -4.59 -19.77 19.79
CA TYR A 113 -5.40 -19.81 18.58
C TYR A 113 -4.91 -18.76 17.59
N VAL A 114 -4.91 -19.09 16.30
CA VAL A 114 -4.78 -18.12 15.21
C VAL A 114 -6.18 -17.67 14.82
N ASN A 115 -6.44 -16.37 14.88
CA ASN A 115 -7.75 -15.80 14.58
C ASN A 115 -7.85 -15.35 13.12
N ARG A 116 -6.76 -14.81 12.55
CA ARG A 116 -6.76 -14.28 11.18
C ARG A 116 -5.35 -14.10 10.61
N ILE A 117 -5.31 -13.81 9.31
CA ILE A 117 -4.12 -13.37 8.60
C ILE A 117 -4.39 -11.99 8.01
N VAL A 118 -3.50 -11.04 8.26
CA VAL A 118 -3.56 -9.67 7.76
C VAL A 118 -2.50 -9.50 6.68
N VAL A 119 -2.91 -9.14 5.46
CA VAL A 119 -1.98 -8.76 4.39
C VAL A 119 -1.51 -7.33 4.64
N LEU A 120 -0.19 -7.12 4.68
CA LEU A 120 0.43 -5.82 4.90
C LEU A 120 0.73 -5.14 3.56
N GLN A 121 0.81 -3.81 3.56
CA GLN A 121 1.06 -3.01 2.35
C GLN A 121 2.38 -3.32 1.64
N ASN A 122 3.35 -3.88 2.36
CA ASN A 122 4.64 -4.31 1.81
C ASN A 122 4.59 -5.75 1.23
N GLY A 123 3.41 -6.36 1.10
CA GLY A 123 3.23 -7.73 0.62
C GLY A 123 3.55 -8.83 1.63
N SER A 124 3.98 -8.46 2.85
CA SER A 124 4.15 -9.41 3.95
C SER A 124 2.81 -9.80 4.57
N TYR A 125 2.79 -10.90 5.32
CA TYR A 125 1.61 -11.39 6.02
C TYR A 125 1.84 -11.30 7.52
N ARG A 126 0.82 -10.91 8.26
CA ARG A 126 0.84 -10.98 9.72
C ARG A 126 -0.20 -12.00 10.17
N ILE A 127 0.28 -13.05 10.82
CA ILE A 127 -0.56 -14.09 11.40
C ILE A 127 -0.89 -13.62 12.81
N GLU A 128 -2.17 -13.36 13.08
CA GLU A 128 -2.66 -12.84 14.35
C GLU A 128 -3.48 -13.88 15.08
N GLY A 129 -3.32 -13.91 16.39
CA GLY A 129 -3.95 -14.88 17.27
C GLY A 129 -4.07 -14.37 18.70
N GLU A 130 -4.55 -15.24 19.56
CA GLU A 130 -4.60 -14.99 20.99
C GLU A 130 -4.53 -16.29 21.80
N SER A 131 -4.21 -16.18 23.08
CA SER A 131 -4.39 -17.29 24.04
C SER A 131 -5.86 -17.43 24.47
N ASP A 132 -6.18 -18.51 25.19
CA ASP A 132 -7.50 -18.73 25.79
C ASP A 132 -7.92 -17.63 26.78
N ILE A 133 -6.98 -16.97 27.45
CA ILE A 133 -7.23 -15.79 28.30
C ILE A 133 -7.26 -14.46 27.51
N GLY A 134 -7.11 -14.50 26.19
CA GLY A 134 -7.25 -13.34 25.31
C GLY A 134 -5.98 -12.49 25.14
N GLU A 135 -4.81 -13.00 25.51
CA GLU A 135 -3.55 -12.29 25.26
C GLU A 135 -3.21 -12.31 23.76
N TYR A 136 -2.97 -11.14 23.17
CA TYR A 136 -2.62 -11.02 21.76
C TYR A 136 -1.29 -11.73 21.42
N ARG A 137 -1.29 -12.45 20.30
CA ARG A 137 -0.14 -13.16 19.73
C ARG A 137 -0.03 -12.83 18.25
N ALA A 138 1.18 -12.60 17.77
CA ALA A 138 1.38 -12.45 16.33
C ALA A 138 2.81 -12.79 15.89
N ILE A 139 2.92 -13.20 14.64
CA ILE A 139 4.17 -13.19 13.87
C ILE A 139 3.94 -12.48 12.54
N THR A 140 4.99 -11.86 12.00
CA THR A 140 5.02 -11.31 10.65
C THR A 140 5.88 -12.20 9.78
N ILE A 141 5.31 -12.73 8.70
CA ILE A 141 5.99 -13.45 7.63
C ILE A 141 6.31 -12.43 6.54
N ASP A 142 7.59 -12.11 6.37
CA ASP A 142 8.01 -11.19 5.32
C ASP A 142 7.75 -11.77 3.91
N ILE A 143 7.98 -10.93 2.90
CA ILE A 143 7.84 -11.29 1.48
C ILE A 143 8.74 -12.45 1.03
N ASN A 144 9.79 -12.74 1.79
CA ASN A 144 10.75 -13.82 1.52
C ASN A 144 10.38 -15.11 2.29
N GLY A 145 9.30 -15.07 3.09
CA GLY A 145 8.86 -16.20 3.91
C GLY A 145 9.54 -16.29 5.27
N ASN A 146 10.35 -15.29 5.68
CA ASN A 146 10.98 -15.25 7.00
C ASN A 146 9.99 -14.77 8.05
N ALA A 147 10.00 -15.44 9.21
CA ALA A 147 9.13 -15.08 10.32
C ALA A 147 9.84 -14.17 11.32
N THR A 148 9.13 -13.16 11.81
CA THR A 148 9.52 -12.31 12.94
C THR A 148 8.39 -12.25 13.95
N GLY A 149 8.72 -12.15 15.24
CA GLY A 149 7.74 -11.97 16.30
C GLY A 149 7.01 -10.64 16.20
N HIS A 150 5.90 -10.49 16.93
CA HIS A 150 5.14 -9.23 16.98
C HIS A 150 5.97 -8.00 17.44
N ASN A 151 7.11 -8.22 18.10
CA ASN A 151 8.07 -7.21 18.53
C ASN A 151 9.20 -6.95 17.51
N GLY A 152 9.17 -7.60 16.34
CA GLY A 152 10.20 -7.52 15.31
C GLY A 152 11.40 -8.45 15.51
N SER A 153 11.41 -9.28 16.57
CA SER A 153 12.51 -10.23 16.82
C SER A 153 12.53 -11.36 15.79
N THR A 154 13.70 -11.72 15.27
CA THR A 154 13.90 -12.93 14.44
C THR A 154 13.95 -14.21 15.28
N VAL A 155 14.22 -14.10 16.58
CA VAL A 155 14.09 -15.21 17.53
C VAL A 155 12.63 -15.27 17.95
N LEU A 156 11.92 -16.30 17.50
CA LEU A 156 10.53 -16.52 17.84
C LEU A 156 10.44 -17.18 19.22
N GLY A 157 9.46 -16.77 20.01
CA GLY A 157 9.18 -17.38 21.31
C GLY A 157 8.30 -18.62 21.19
N ARG A 158 7.95 -19.20 22.35
CA ARG A 158 7.14 -20.43 22.49
C ARG A 158 5.86 -20.48 21.64
N VAL A 159 5.23 -19.33 21.36
CA VAL A 159 4.04 -19.25 20.50
C VAL A 159 4.38 -18.91 19.04
N GLY A 160 5.39 -18.06 18.82
CA GLY A 160 5.79 -17.66 17.47
C GLY A 160 6.36 -18.80 16.65
N ASP A 161 7.13 -19.69 17.28
CA ASP A 161 7.71 -20.87 16.64
C ASP A 161 6.63 -21.80 16.05
N PRO A 162 5.63 -22.28 16.83
CA PRO A 162 4.53 -23.08 16.29
C PRO A 162 3.71 -22.36 15.21
N MET A 163 3.50 -21.04 15.32
CA MET A 163 2.82 -20.26 14.27
C MET A 163 3.60 -20.29 12.95
N SER A 164 4.93 -20.20 13.02
CA SER A 164 5.79 -20.25 11.83
C SER A 164 5.84 -21.67 11.24
N GLN A 165 6.01 -22.69 12.08
CA GLN A 165 6.07 -24.10 11.66
C GLN A 165 4.76 -24.58 11.03
N GLN A 166 3.62 -24.11 11.52
CA GLN A 166 2.29 -24.47 11.00
C GLN A 166 1.76 -23.50 9.93
N ARG A 167 2.60 -22.61 9.38
CA ARG A 167 2.15 -21.56 8.45
C ARG A 167 1.32 -22.10 7.29
N ASP A 168 1.68 -23.25 6.72
CA ASP A 168 0.99 -23.80 5.55
C ASP A 168 -0.41 -24.32 5.92
N LYS A 169 -0.54 -24.96 7.10
CA LYS A 169 -1.83 -25.36 7.69
C LYS A 169 -2.69 -24.13 7.99
N ILE A 170 -2.09 -23.08 8.54
CA ILE A 170 -2.74 -21.80 8.82
C ILE A 170 -3.23 -21.16 7.51
N TYR A 171 -2.39 -21.07 6.48
CA TYR A 171 -2.75 -20.50 5.19
C TYR A 171 -3.88 -21.29 4.52
N ALA A 172 -3.83 -22.62 4.57
CA ALA A 172 -4.90 -23.47 4.05
C ALA A 172 -6.24 -23.22 4.79
N HIS A 173 -6.22 -23.14 6.13
CA HIS A 173 -7.42 -22.88 6.94
C HIS A 173 -8.09 -21.55 6.58
N PHE A 174 -7.30 -20.49 6.43
CA PHE A 174 -7.78 -19.15 6.09
C PHE A 174 -7.88 -18.91 4.57
N LYS A 175 -7.72 -19.94 3.74
CA LYS A 175 -7.79 -19.88 2.27
C LYS A 175 -6.87 -18.81 1.67
N MET A 176 -5.70 -18.63 2.27
CA MET A 176 -4.66 -17.73 1.76
C MET A 176 -3.80 -18.44 0.71
N PRO A 177 -3.44 -17.76 -0.40
CA PRO A 177 -2.48 -18.31 -1.34
C PRO A 177 -1.12 -18.48 -0.65
N PRO A 178 -0.43 -19.62 -0.84
CA PRO A 178 0.90 -19.79 -0.28
C PRO A 178 1.86 -18.72 -0.85
N PRO A 179 2.82 -18.24 -0.06
CA PRO A 179 3.84 -17.32 -0.56
C PRO A 179 4.57 -17.99 -1.71
N ALA A 180 4.57 -17.33 -2.88
CA ALA A 180 5.23 -17.90 -4.06
C ALA A 180 6.73 -18.15 -3.74
N PRO A 181 7.30 -19.26 -4.23
CA PRO A 181 8.68 -19.61 -3.92
C PRO A 181 9.66 -18.50 -4.37
N PRO A 182 10.78 -18.34 -3.65
CA PRO A 182 11.88 -17.47 -4.08
C PRO A 182 12.37 -17.86 -5.49
N ILE A 183 12.75 -16.87 -6.30
CA ILE A 183 13.28 -17.11 -7.66
C ILE A 183 14.72 -17.57 -7.56
N ASP A 184 15.10 -18.62 -8.29
CA ASP A 184 16.50 -19.02 -8.36
C ASP A 184 17.33 -18.07 -9.24
N LYS A 185 18.58 -17.78 -8.86
CA LYS A 185 19.49 -16.92 -9.63
C LYS A 185 19.74 -17.47 -11.03
N ALA A 186 19.96 -18.78 -11.16
CA ALA A 186 20.23 -19.39 -12.47
C ALA A 186 18.97 -19.35 -13.35
N GLU A 187 17.80 -19.56 -12.76
CA GLU A 187 16.51 -19.39 -13.43
C GLU A 187 16.29 -17.95 -13.93
N PHE A 188 16.58 -16.95 -13.09
CA PHE A 188 16.53 -15.54 -13.49
C PHE A 188 17.45 -15.25 -14.68
N ILE A 189 18.72 -15.67 -14.62
CA ILE A 189 19.70 -15.44 -15.70
C ILE A 189 19.23 -16.11 -17.00
N THR A 190 18.86 -17.39 -16.93
CA THR A 190 18.48 -18.19 -18.11
C THR A 190 17.23 -17.61 -18.78
N SER A 191 16.20 -17.30 -17.98
CA SER A 191 14.95 -16.73 -18.50
C SER A 191 15.14 -15.32 -19.06
N THR A 192 15.94 -14.48 -18.41
CA THR A 192 16.22 -13.12 -18.88
C THR A 192 16.96 -13.13 -20.21
N ARG A 193 18.00 -13.95 -20.36
CA ARG A 193 18.74 -14.09 -21.63
C ARG A 193 17.84 -14.61 -22.75
N LYS A 194 16.93 -15.54 -22.43
CA LYS A 194 15.97 -16.08 -23.39
C LYS A 194 14.99 -15.00 -23.88
N LEU A 195 14.40 -14.21 -22.98
CA LEU A 195 13.54 -13.08 -23.34
C LEU A 195 14.27 -12.04 -24.21
N ILE A 196 15.56 -11.79 -23.93
CA ILE A 196 16.40 -10.93 -24.76
C ILE A 196 16.59 -11.52 -26.17
N ALA A 197 16.85 -12.82 -26.28
CA ALA A 197 17.02 -13.50 -27.57
C ALA A 197 15.72 -13.56 -28.39
N GLU A 198 14.56 -13.63 -27.72
CA GLU A 198 13.22 -13.57 -28.31
C GLU A 198 12.83 -12.14 -28.73
N GLY A 199 13.68 -11.15 -28.50
CA GLY A 199 13.45 -9.76 -28.88
C GLY A 199 12.38 -9.05 -28.03
N VAL A 200 12.06 -9.59 -26.86
CA VAL A 200 11.02 -9.03 -25.97
C VAL A 200 11.31 -7.57 -25.61
N PHE A 201 12.60 -7.25 -25.46
CA PHE A 201 13.09 -5.92 -25.09
C PHE A 201 13.61 -5.11 -26.28
N ASP A 202 13.43 -5.58 -27.51
CA ASP A 202 13.85 -4.84 -28.71
C ASP A 202 12.97 -3.60 -28.93
N GLY A 203 13.56 -2.53 -29.47
CA GLY A 203 12.88 -1.25 -29.73
C GLY A 203 13.64 -0.03 -29.21
N ARG A 204 12.96 0.88 -28.50
CA ARG A 204 13.47 2.23 -28.18
C ARG A 204 14.58 2.31 -27.11
N SER A 205 15.04 1.20 -26.56
CA SER A 205 16.10 1.25 -25.56
C SER A 205 16.98 0.01 -25.58
N GLU A 206 17.87 -0.07 -26.57
CA GLU A 206 18.97 -1.05 -26.59
C GLU A 206 19.82 -1.00 -25.30
N GLN A 207 19.83 0.16 -24.66
CA GLN A 207 20.51 0.37 -23.40
C GLN A 207 19.86 -0.39 -22.23
N PHE A 208 18.55 -0.68 -22.29
CA PHE A 208 17.85 -1.47 -21.28
C PHE A 208 18.26 -2.94 -21.39
N LYS A 209 18.25 -3.46 -22.62
CA LYS A 209 18.76 -4.79 -22.96
C LYS A 209 20.21 -4.96 -22.54
N ASN A 210 21.07 -3.99 -22.82
CA ASN A 210 22.48 -4.01 -22.38
C ASN A 210 22.62 -3.99 -20.85
N SER A 211 21.75 -3.26 -20.14
CA SER A 211 21.74 -3.25 -18.67
C SER A 211 21.34 -4.61 -18.09
N LEU A 212 20.36 -5.28 -18.69
CA LEU A 212 19.96 -6.63 -18.30
C LEU A 212 21.05 -7.67 -18.59
N LEU A 213 21.72 -7.58 -19.75
CA LEU A 213 22.86 -8.44 -20.08
C LEU A 213 24.01 -8.25 -19.09
N LEU A 214 24.33 -7.00 -18.75
CA LEU A 214 25.36 -6.68 -17.75
C LEU A 214 25.03 -7.30 -16.38
N LEU A 215 23.77 -7.22 -15.94
CA LEU A 215 23.33 -7.85 -14.69
C LEU A 215 23.44 -9.37 -14.75
N CYS A 216 23.00 -10.00 -15.85
CA CYS A 216 23.12 -11.45 -16.03
C CYS A 216 24.58 -11.91 -15.97
N ASP A 217 25.47 -11.23 -16.68
CA ASP A 217 26.90 -11.50 -16.69
C ASP A 217 27.53 -11.34 -15.30
N ALA A 218 27.14 -10.31 -14.56
CA ALA A 218 27.65 -10.04 -13.23
C ALA A 218 27.22 -11.13 -12.24
N TYR A 219 25.95 -11.55 -12.26
CA TYR A 219 25.47 -12.64 -11.42
C TYR A 219 26.14 -13.98 -11.76
N GLU A 220 26.27 -14.30 -13.04
CA GLU A 220 26.89 -15.55 -13.51
C GLU A 220 28.36 -15.66 -13.11
N LYS A 221 29.09 -14.54 -13.16
CA LYS A 221 30.51 -14.46 -12.76
C LYS A 221 30.70 -14.28 -11.24
N GLY A 222 29.63 -14.20 -10.46
CA GLY A 222 29.68 -13.93 -9.02
C GLY A 222 30.29 -12.57 -8.68
N GLN A 223 30.17 -11.58 -9.58
CA GLN A 223 30.67 -10.23 -9.33
C GLN A 223 29.85 -9.58 -8.21
N GLN A 224 30.52 -8.83 -7.33
CA GLN A 224 29.86 -8.10 -6.25
C GLN A 224 29.43 -6.69 -6.67
N SER A 225 29.99 -6.15 -7.75
CA SER A 225 29.72 -4.78 -8.20
C SER A 225 29.83 -4.60 -9.72
N ILE A 226 29.08 -3.65 -10.27
CA ILE A 226 29.14 -3.21 -11.67
C ILE A 226 29.26 -1.69 -11.77
N ASP A 227 29.64 -1.15 -12.93
CA ASP A 227 29.66 0.30 -13.16
C ASP A 227 28.23 0.85 -13.20
N GLY A 228 27.85 1.58 -12.15
CA GLY A 228 26.54 2.19 -11.98
C GLY A 228 26.20 3.22 -13.05
N ARG A 229 27.21 3.75 -13.77
CA ARG A 229 26.97 4.65 -14.91
C ARG A 229 26.19 3.97 -16.02
N LEU A 230 26.37 2.66 -16.23
CA LEU A 230 25.66 1.92 -17.27
C LEU A 230 24.16 1.80 -16.94
N ILE A 231 23.84 1.56 -15.66
CA ILE A 231 22.46 1.57 -15.16
C ILE A 231 21.87 2.98 -15.17
N SER A 232 22.61 3.99 -14.69
CA SER A 232 22.19 5.40 -14.69
C SER A 232 21.93 5.94 -16.08
N ALA A 233 22.74 5.54 -17.06
CA ALA A 233 22.56 5.96 -18.43
C ALA A 233 21.26 5.38 -19.01
N GLN A 234 20.89 4.14 -18.66
CA GLN A 234 19.56 3.60 -18.97
C GLN A 234 18.44 4.41 -18.32
N ILE A 235 18.53 4.69 -17.02
CA ILE A 235 17.53 5.46 -16.28
C ILE A 235 17.34 6.85 -16.90
N SER A 236 18.43 7.45 -17.39
CA SER A 236 18.40 8.75 -18.07
C SER A 236 17.62 8.70 -19.40
N THR A 237 17.67 7.59 -20.15
CA THR A 237 16.86 7.43 -21.38
C THR A 237 15.36 7.43 -21.12
N TRP A 238 14.94 7.12 -19.89
CA TRP A 238 13.56 7.19 -19.44
C TRP A 238 13.16 8.58 -18.92
N GLY A 239 14.01 9.59 -19.09
CA GLY A 239 13.75 10.96 -18.63
C GLY A 239 13.85 11.12 -17.11
N MET A 240 14.40 10.13 -16.41
CA MET A 240 14.57 10.14 -14.95
C MET A 240 15.98 10.62 -14.59
N ARG A 241 16.14 11.19 -13.40
CA ARG A 241 17.48 11.60 -12.94
C ARG A 241 18.35 10.35 -12.73
N PRO A 242 19.61 10.36 -13.19
CA PRO A 242 20.56 9.31 -12.83
C PRO A 242 20.75 9.27 -11.31
N VAL A 243 20.86 8.07 -10.76
CA VAL A 243 20.85 7.80 -9.31
C VAL A 243 22.09 7.05 -8.82
N ALA A 244 22.95 6.58 -9.73
CA ALA A 244 24.16 5.84 -9.39
C ALA A 244 25.39 6.40 -10.11
N GLU A 245 26.43 6.72 -9.33
CA GLU A 245 27.78 7.05 -9.82
C GLU A 245 28.78 6.03 -9.27
N GLY A 246 29.83 5.74 -10.03
CA GLY A 246 30.86 4.77 -9.63
C GLY A 246 30.39 3.32 -9.67
N PHE A 247 31.12 2.44 -8.97
CA PHE A 247 30.75 1.02 -8.86
C PHE A 247 29.68 0.83 -7.78
N ILE A 248 28.61 0.13 -8.13
CA ILE A 248 27.50 -0.20 -7.22
C ILE A 248 27.35 -1.71 -7.10
N ASN A 249 26.81 -2.17 -5.98
CA ASN A 249 26.53 -3.59 -5.76
C ASN A 249 25.52 -4.13 -6.80
N VAL A 250 25.69 -5.37 -7.27
CA VAL A 250 24.83 -5.96 -8.34
C VAL A 250 23.36 -6.04 -7.91
N ASP A 251 23.07 -6.40 -6.67
CA ASP A 251 21.69 -6.45 -6.15
C ASP A 251 21.09 -5.03 -6.06
N THR A 252 21.92 -4.04 -5.71
CA THR A 252 21.53 -2.62 -5.73
C THR A 252 21.24 -2.16 -7.15
N ALA A 253 22.04 -2.57 -8.13
CA ALA A 253 21.82 -2.25 -9.53
C ALA A 253 20.51 -2.83 -10.06
N TRP A 254 20.20 -4.11 -9.74
CA TRP A 254 18.90 -4.69 -10.06
C TRP A 254 17.76 -3.94 -9.39
N ASN A 255 17.86 -3.67 -8.08
CA ASN A 255 16.81 -2.96 -7.35
C ASN A 255 16.52 -1.60 -7.99
N LEU A 256 17.56 -0.82 -8.29
CA LEU A 256 17.40 0.47 -8.97
C LEU A 256 16.70 0.29 -10.32
N LEU A 257 17.16 -0.65 -11.15
CA LEU A 257 16.56 -0.91 -12.46
C LEU A 257 15.09 -1.34 -12.33
N PHE A 258 14.79 -2.23 -11.38
CA PHE A 258 13.44 -2.73 -11.09
C PHE A 258 12.49 -1.64 -10.63
N GLN A 259 12.93 -0.80 -9.68
CA GLN A 259 12.15 0.34 -9.23
C GLN A 259 11.88 1.32 -10.37
N GLN A 260 12.88 1.55 -11.23
CA GLN A 260 12.71 2.45 -12.37
C GLN A 260 11.79 1.86 -13.45
N MET A 261 11.81 0.54 -13.69
CA MET A 261 10.80 -0.13 -14.53
C MET A 261 9.38 0.09 -13.98
N GLY A 262 9.23 0.06 -12.66
CA GLY A 262 7.98 0.44 -11.98
C GLY A 262 7.59 1.90 -12.24
N ASN A 263 8.55 2.82 -12.12
CA ASN A 263 8.38 4.27 -12.31
C ASN A 263 8.05 4.70 -13.74
N LEU A 264 8.23 3.83 -14.74
CA LEU A 264 7.76 4.14 -16.09
C LEU A 264 6.25 4.39 -16.00
N ASN A 265 5.83 5.62 -16.32
CA ASN A 265 4.43 5.94 -16.57
C ASN A 265 3.85 4.90 -17.54
N ASN A 266 2.52 4.74 -17.57
CA ASN A 266 1.86 3.81 -18.50
C ASN A 266 1.89 4.28 -19.98
N ASP A 267 3.06 4.73 -20.44
CA ASP A 267 3.40 5.05 -21.80
C ASP A 267 3.40 3.78 -22.66
N VAL A 268 3.28 3.97 -23.97
CA VAL A 268 3.31 2.96 -25.03
C VAL A 268 4.46 1.96 -24.85
N TYR A 269 5.60 2.38 -24.29
CA TYR A 269 6.74 1.51 -24.00
C TYR A 269 6.44 0.40 -22.99
N LYS A 270 5.82 0.72 -21.85
CA LYS A 270 5.47 -0.26 -20.81
C LYS A 270 4.42 -1.25 -21.33
N SER A 271 3.46 -0.74 -22.11
CA SER A 271 2.44 -1.55 -22.77
C SER A 271 3.04 -2.51 -23.81
N ALA A 272 3.98 -2.03 -24.64
CA ALA A 272 4.66 -2.85 -25.64
C ALA A 272 5.47 -4.00 -25.00
N ILE A 273 6.25 -3.71 -23.96
CA ILE A 273 7.00 -4.76 -23.24
C ILE A 273 6.05 -5.78 -22.61
N ARG A 274 4.95 -5.34 -21.97
CA ARG A 274 3.94 -6.27 -21.43
C ARG A 274 3.36 -7.18 -22.51
N SER A 275 3.02 -6.62 -23.67
CA SER A 275 2.51 -7.40 -24.81
C SER A 275 3.54 -8.43 -25.30
N ASN A 276 4.80 -8.01 -25.45
CA ASN A 276 5.89 -8.90 -25.87
C ASN A 276 6.14 -10.01 -24.84
N LEU A 277 6.17 -9.69 -23.54
CA LEU A 277 6.28 -10.65 -22.45
C LEU A 277 5.13 -11.66 -22.47
N GLN A 278 3.89 -11.18 -22.64
CA GLN A 278 2.72 -12.05 -22.73
C GLN A 278 2.82 -13.01 -23.91
N ASN A 279 3.27 -12.53 -25.07
CA ASN A 279 3.46 -13.35 -26.26
C ASN A 279 4.54 -14.42 -26.03
N ALA A 280 5.71 -14.04 -25.51
CA ALA A 280 6.80 -14.97 -25.19
C ALA A 280 6.34 -16.05 -24.19
N PHE A 281 5.66 -15.65 -23.11
CA PHE A 281 5.18 -16.57 -22.08
C PHE A 281 4.03 -17.49 -22.51
N ASN A 282 3.29 -17.11 -23.57
CA ASN A 282 2.27 -17.96 -24.17
C ASN A 282 2.86 -18.95 -25.18
N GLN A 283 3.93 -18.55 -25.87
CA GLN A 283 4.61 -19.40 -26.86
C GLN A 283 5.51 -20.45 -26.19
N ASP A 284 6.02 -20.15 -24.99
CA ASP A 284 6.91 -21.06 -24.29
C ASP A 284 6.46 -21.35 -22.85
N ALA A 285 6.09 -22.61 -22.62
CA ALA A 285 5.64 -23.10 -21.32
C ALA A 285 6.79 -23.35 -20.32
N SER A 286 8.06 -23.30 -20.74
CA SER A 286 9.23 -23.55 -19.88
C SER A 286 9.49 -22.44 -18.86
N TYR A 287 8.95 -21.24 -19.07
CA TYR A 287 9.00 -20.17 -18.08
C TYR A 287 8.17 -20.55 -16.85
N SER A 288 8.78 -20.56 -15.66
CA SER A 288 8.05 -20.86 -14.44
C SER A 288 7.01 -19.79 -14.11
N PRO A 289 5.98 -20.14 -13.32
CA PRO A 289 5.03 -19.16 -12.81
C PRO A 289 5.69 -17.99 -12.08
N THR A 290 6.80 -18.23 -11.37
CA THR A 290 7.50 -17.20 -10.60
C THR A 290 8.21 -16.20 -11.50
N ILE A 291 8.88 -16.66 -12.58
CA ILE A 291 9.49 -15.79 -13.58
C ILE A 291 8.43 -14.94 -14.30
N LYS A 292 7.30 -15.55 -14.68
CA LYS A 292 6.18 -14.82 -15.29
C LYS A 292 5.70 -13.71 -14.36
N ALA A 293 5.46 -14.05 -13.09
CA ALA A 293 5.00 -13.11 -12.09
C ALA A 293 6.01 -11.97 -11.83
N MET A 294 7.32 -12.26 -11.81
CA MET A 294 8.37 -11.25 -11.64
C MET A 294 8.36 -10.20 -12.76
N TRP A 295 8.32 -10.64 -14.01
CA TRP A 295 8.37 -9.74 -15.15
C TRP A 295 7.07 -8.96 -15.33
N PHE A 296 5.92 -9.61 -15.11
CA PHE A 296 4.66 -8.87 -15.06
C PHE A 296 4.64 -7.88 -13.91
N ASP A 297 5.19 -8.23 -12.74
CA ASP A 297 5.30 -7.29 -11.62
C ASP A 297 6.21 -6.11 -11.95
N ALA A 298 7.37 -6.31 -12.59
CA ALA A 298 8.26 -5.23 -13.02
C ALA A 298 7.51 -4.21 -13.90
N PHE A 299 6.69 -4.69 -14.83
CA PHE A 299 5.96 -3.87 -15.81
C PHE A 299 4.46 -3.69 -15.51
N LEU A 300 4.00 -4.02 -14.29
CA LEU A 300 2.60 -3.85 -13.86
C LEU A 300 2.06 -2.46 -14.20
N ASP A 301 0.77 -2.41 -14.50
CA ASP A 301 -0.01 -1.21 -14.82
C ASP A 301 -0.28 -0.35 -13.56
N GLN A 302 0.80 0.18 -13.01
CA GLN A 302 0.83 1.03 -11.83
C GLN A 302 1.88 2.11 -12.05
N ASP A 303 1.56 3.34 -11.63
CA ASP A 303 2.49 4.47 -11.63
C ASP A 303 3.33 4.49 -10.35
N GLY A 304 4.63 4.76 -10.49
CA GLY A 304 5.56 4.97 -9.37
C GLY A 304 6.44 3.76 -9.02
N PRO A 305 7.37 3.94 -8.06
CA PRO A 305 8.42 2.96 -7.81
C PRO A 305 7.81 1.78 -7.07
N LYS A 306 8.45 0.61 -7.18
CA LYS A 306 8.01 -0.63 -6.53
C LYS A 306 8.94 -1.02 -5.39
N PRO A 307 9.17 -0.15 -4.37
CA PRO A 307 10.11 -0.47 -3.29
C PRO A 307 9.64 -1.65 -2.44
N ASN A 308 8.34 -1.96 -2.49
CA ASN A 308 7.68 -3.03 -1.75
C ASN A 308 7.46 -4.30 -2.60
N SER A 309 7.87 -4.32 -3.87
CA SER A 309 7.78 -5.55 -4.64
C SER A 309 8.76 -6.57 -4.08
N LYS A 310 8.28 -7.79 -3.87
CA LYS A 310 9.13 -8.90 -3.46
C LYS A 310 10.22 -9.25 -4.46
N TYR A 311 10.06 -8.80 -5.70
CA TYR A 311 11.03 -8.99 -6.77
C TYR A 311 12.05 -7.85 -6.89
N ALA A 312 11.81 -6.71 -6.21
CA ALA A 312 12.73 -5.57 -6.23
C ALA A 312 14.02 -5.83 -5.43
N ASN A 313 13.97 -6.73 -4.45
CA ASN A 313 15.12 -7.10 -3.63
C ASN A 313 15.53 -8.55 -3.93
N LEU A 314 16.76 -8.72 -4.43
CA LEU A 314 17.31 -10.03 -4.76
C LEU A 314 17.70 -10.89 -3.54
N ALA A 315 17.57 -10.36 -2.32
CA ALA A 315 17.76 -11.14 -1.08
C ALA A 315 16.79 -12.34 -0.99
N GLY A 316 15.69 -12.32 -1.76
CA GLY A 316 14.79 -13.44 -1.97
C GLY A 316 15.21 -14.41 -3.08
N PHE A 317 16.41 -14.33 -3.67
CA PHE A 317 16.92 -15.37 -4.56
C PHE A 317 17.73 -16.40 -3.79
N ILE A 318 17.48 -17.68 -4.04
CA ILE A 318 18.29 -18.76 -3.44
C ILE A 318 19.70 -18.66 -4.04
N SER A 319 20.68 -18.31 -3.21
CA SER A 319 22.09 -18.37 -3.58
C SER A 319 22.56 -19.79 -3.30
N ASN A 320 22.47 -20.68 -4.30
CA ASN A 320 23.34 -21.85 -4.53
C ASN A 320 22.57 -22.99 -5.23
N HIS A 321 22.82 -23.17 -6.51
CA HIS A 321 23.05 -24.51 -7.03
C HIS A 321 24.54 -24.63 -7.34
N THR A 322 25.25 -25.47 -6.57
CA THR A 322 26.49 -26.07 -7.04
C THR A 322 26.19 -26.74 -8.38
N MET A 323 26.73 -26.17 -9.46
CA MET A 323 26.80 -26.83 -10.76
C MET A 323 27.32 -28.26 -10.56
N PRO A 324 26.71 -29.28 -11.18
CA PRO A 324 27.31 -30.60 -11.23
C PRO A 324 28.69 -30.47 -11.85
N THR A 325 29.73 -30.80 -11.09
CA THR A 325 31.09 -30.87 -11.57
C THR A 325 31.16 -31.77 -12.79
N SER A 326 31.76 -31.22 -13.83
CA SER A 326 32.08 -31.87 -15.10
C SER A 326 32.57 -33.30 -14.88
N LYS A 327 31.89 -34.28 -15.47
CA LYS A 327 32.48 -35.60 -15.68
C LYS A 327 33.48 -35.49 -16.83
N THR A 328 34.76 -35.57 -16.47
CA THR A 328 35.88 -35.88 -17.37
C THR A 328 35.76 -37.33 -17.88
N PHE A 329 36.47 -37.61 -18.98
CA PHE A 329 36.63 -38.82 -19.80
C PHE A 329 35.73 -38.84 -21.05
N MET A 330 36.25 -38.88 -22.28
CA MET A 330 37.46 -39.57 -22.78
C MET A 330 38.30 -38.76 -23.77
N THR A 331 39.58 -39.09 -23.75
CA THR A 331 40.68 -38.79 -24.67
C THR A 331 40.54 -39.48 -26.03
N SER A 332 40.99 -38.84 -27.11
CA SER A 332 41.84 -39.45 -28.15
C SER A 332 42.42 -38.39 -29.10
N ASP A 333 43.73 -38.17 -28.95
CA ASP A 333 44.79 -38.16 -29.95
C ASP A 333 44.80 -37.20 -31.18
N ASP A 334 45.92 -36.46 -31.21
CA ASP A 334 46.82 -36.18 -32.34
C ASP A 334 46.41 -35.23 -33.49
N VAL A 335 47.05 -34.05 -33.55
CA VAL A 335 48.23 -33.71 -34.40
C VAL A 335 48.46 -32.17 -34.37
N PRO A 336 49.72 -31.66 -34.33
CA PRO A 336 50.06 -30.26 -34.07
C PRO A 336 50.35 -29.44 -35.35
N ILE A 337 50.89 -28.22 -35.16
CA ILE A 337 51.36 -27.19 -36.12
C ILE A 337 50.28 -26.07 -36.24
N GLY A 338 50.46 -24.83 -35.79
CA GLY A 338 51.62 -23.96 -35.77
C GLY A 338 51.29 -22.76 -36.67
N HIS A 339 51.22 -21.53 -36.13
CA HIS A 339 51.65 -20.27 -36.78
C HIS A 339 51.13 -19.01 -36.06
N LYS A 340 52.11 -18.28 -35.52
CA LYS A 340 52.34 -16.81 -35.59
C LYS A 340 51.12 -15.86 -35.60
N GLN A 341 51.08 -15.03 -34.56
CA GLN A 341 50.50 -13.68 -34.56
C GLN A 341 50.99 -12.85 -35.77
N PRO A 342 50.21 -11.83 -36.17
CA PRO A 342 50.69 -10.48 -35.91
C PRO A 342 49.61 -9.49 -35.45
N LYS A 343 50.07 -8.60 -34.56
CA LYS A 343 49.49 -7.29 -34.19
C LYS A 343 49.56 -6.33 -35.41
N PRO A 344 48.59 -5.41 -35.59
CA PRO A 344 48.97 -3.99 -35.62
C PRO A 344 47.87 -3.05 -35.05
N THR A 345 48.20 -2.12 -34.14
CA THR A 345 48.66 -0.71 -34.33
C THR A 345 47.53 0.29 -34.56
N ALA A 346 47.41 1.22 -33.60
CA ALA A 346 46.52 2.37 -33.59
C ALA A 346 46.90 3.42 -34.66
N LYS A 347 45.89 4.13 -35.19
CA LYS A 347 46.07 5.40 -35.89
C LYS A 347 45.06 6.43 -35.40
N THR A 348 45.62 7.50 -34.85
CA THR A 348 45.03 8.82 -34.59
C THR A 348 44.76 9.55 -35.92
N PHE A 349 43.68 10.31 -36.01
CA PHE A 349 43.52 11.35 -37.03
C PHE A 349 43.26 12.71 -36.36
N MET A 350 44.02 13.70 -36.82
CA MET A 350 43.92 15.11 -36.44
C MET A 350 42.89 15.87 -37.28
N THR A 351 42.51 16.99 -36.69
CA THR A 351 41.67 18.14 -37.06
C THR A 351 42.02 18.85 -38.37
N SER A 352 41.02 19.56 -38.93
CA SER A 352 41.23 20.84 -39.63
C SER A 352 39.94 21.68 -39.65
N ASP A 353 40.12 22.97 -39.38
CA ASP A 353 39.13 24.02 -39.13
C ASP A 353 38.59 24.76 -40.40
N ASP A 354 37.57 25.59 -40.14
CA ASP A 354 37.25 26.93 -40.71
C ASP A 354 36.41 27.14 -42.01
N VAL A 355 35.12 27.53 -41.82
CA VAL A 355 34.46 28.87 -41.97
C VAL A 355 34.69 29.64 -43.32
N PRO A 356 33.67 30.26 -44.01
CA PRO A 356 32.93 31.42 -43.48
C PRO A 356 31.46 31.73 -43.89
N ILE A 357 30.75 32.32 -42.91
CA ILE A 357 29.91 33.55 -42.89
C ILE A 357 28.96 33.85 -44.07
N GLY A 358 27.66 33.95 -43.75
CA GLY A 358 26.67 34.71 -44.52
C GLY A 358 25.35 34.94 -43.74
N HIS A 359 25.12 36.17 -43.28
CA HIS A 359 23.90 36.66 -42.62
C HIS A 359 22.68 36.75 -43.56
N LYS A 360 21.47 36.40 -43.07
CA LYS A 360 20.33 37.33 -42.86
C LYS A 360 19.01 36.65 -42.39
N GLN A 361 18.47 37.23 -41.31
CA GLN A 361 17.04 37.56 -41.06
C GLN A 361 15.96 36.48 -40.88
N SER A 362 15.63 36.28 -39.59
CA SER A 362 14.30 36.38 -38.95
C SER A 362 13.06 35.75 -39.62
N PHE A 363 12.56 34.67 -39.00
CA PHE A 363 11.13 34.53 -38.70
C PHE A 363 10.95 33.87 -37.33
N SER A 364 10.16 34.53 -36.49
CA SER A 364 9.74 34.04 -35.19
C SER A 364 8.68 32.95 -35.38
N THR A 365 8.85 31.80 -34.72
CA THR A 365 7.72 31.06 -34.17
C THR A 365 8.14 30.41 -32.86
N SER A 366 7.54 30.91 -31.80
CA SER A 366 7.56 30.36 -30.45
C SER A 366 6.71 29.08 -30.39
N LYS A 367 7.23 28.04 -29.74
CA LYS A 367 6.49 27.09 -28.88
C LYS A 367 7.49 26.17 -28.19
N LYS A 368 8.14 26.70 -27.15
CA LYS A 368 8.70 25.89 -26.06
C LYS A 368 7.52 25.28 -25.32
N SER A 369 7.41 23.96 -25.32
CA SER A 369 6.57 23.22 -24.39
C SER A 369 7.11 23.42 -22.98
N SER A 370 6.34 24.11 -22.16
CA SER A 370 6.60 24.32 -20.74
C SER A 370 6.55 22.98 -19.99
N PRO A 371 7.45 22.72 -19.04
CA PRO A 371 7.25 21.71 -18.00
C PRO A 371 6.05 22.15 -17.14
N GLN A 372 5.18 21.20 -16.81
CA GLN A 372 4.07 21.37 -15.88
C GLN A 372 4.58 22.04 -14.59
N GLN A 373 4.02 23.20 -14.26
CA GLN A 373 4.23 23.88 -12.98
C GLN A 373 3.84 22.92 -11.84
N MET A 374 4.85 22.34 -11.19
CA MET A 374 4.71 21.92 -9.81
C MET A 374 4.29 23.15 -8.99
N HIS A 375 3.36 22.96 -8.07
CA HIS A 375 2.98 23.97 -7.09
C HIS A 375 4.20 24.68 -6.51
N SER A 376 4.06 25.99 -6.31
CA SER A 376 5.01 26.78 -5.54
C SER A 376 5.35 26.02 -4.25
N THR A 377 6.61 25.62 -4.09
CA THR A 377 7.15 24.89 -2.94
C THR A 377 6.77 25.53 -1.60
N ASN A 378 6.42 26.81 -1.63
CA ASN A 378 6.02 27.62 -0.49
C ASN A 378 4.60 27.31 0.05
N ASP A 379 3.63 26.99 -0.81
CA ASP A 379 2.24 26.74 -0.35
C ASP A 379 2.07 25.36 0.27
N GLN A 380 2.77 24.36 -0.29
CA GLN A 380 2.83 23.02 0.28
C GLN A 380 3.57 23.00 1.62
N ALA A 381 4.67 23.77 1.73
CA ALA A 381 5.40 23.92 2.98
C ALA A 381 4.51 24.49 4.09
N LYS A 382 3.74 25.54 3.78
CA LYS A 382 2.79 26.14 4.72
C LYS A 382 1.70 25.16 5.17
N PHE A 383 1.14 24.38 4.24
CA PHE A 383 0.17 23.35 4.59
C PHE A 383 0.75 22.34 5.57
N ILE A 384 1.90 21.73 5.25
CA ILE A 384 2.55 20.72 6.11
C ILE A 384 2.83 21.29 7.50
N GLN A 385 3.27 22.54 7.57
CA GLN A 385 3.53 23.21 8.84
C GLN A 385 2.27 23.37 9.68
N GLN A 386 1.17 23.88 9.09
CA GLN A 386 -0.09 24.07 9.81
C GLN A 386 -0.74 22.74 10.19
N PHE A 387 -0.75 21.77 9.27
CA PHE A 387 -1.24 20.43 9.53
C PHE A 387 -0.56 19.81 10.75
N ILE A 388 0.77 19.87 10.83
CA ILE A 388 1.49 19.34 12.01
C ILE A 388 1.15 20.14 13.27
N LEU A 389 1.04 21.47 13.19
CA LEU A 389 0.69 22.30 14.35
C LEU A 389 -0.71 21.99 14.90
N HIS A 390 -1.68 21.67 14.05
CA HIS A 390 -3.04 21.33 14.48
C HIS A 390 -3.16 19.91 15.03
N HIS A 391 -2.42 18.97 14.44
CA HIS A 391 -2.60 17.53 14.71
C HIS A 391 -1.57 16.94 15.67
N ALA A 392 -0.50 17.66 16.01
CA ALA A 392 0.53 17.20 16.94
C ALA A 392 0.51 17.98 18.26
N SER A 393 0.12 17.31 19.35
CA SER A 393 0.21 17.88 20.70
C SER A 393 1.66 18.25 21.03
N GLY A 394 1.84 19.32 21.82
CA GLY A 394 3.16 19.74 22.28
C GLY A 394 4.11 20.26 21.19
N VAL A 395 3.63 20.54 19.97
CA VAL A 395 4.40 21.24 18.93
C VAL A 395 4.05 22.72 18.97
N THR A 396 5.01 23.57 19.34
CA THR A 396 4.77 25.02 19.50
C THR A 396 5.41 25.88 18.41
N ARG A 397 6.13 25.27 17.48
CA ARG A 397 6.76 25.99 16.37
C ARG A 397 6.53 25.25 15.06
N PRO A 398 6.46 25.96 13.92
CA PRO A 398 6.36 25.33 12.62
C PRO A 398 7.50 24.31 12.41
N PRO A 399 7.19 23.11 11.91
CA PRO A 399 8.20 22.12 11.62
C PRO A 399 9.13 22.59 10.49
N LEU A 400 10.37 22.12 10.54
CA LEU A 400 11.40 22.46 9.57
C LEU A 400 11.34 21.50 8.39
N ILE A 401 11.21 22.04 7.18
CA ILE A 401 11.19 21.24 5.95
C ILE A 401 12.60 21.26 5.35
N GLN A 402 13.19 20.08 5.16
CA GLN A 402 14.55 19.90 4.65
C GLN A 402 14.51 18.87 3.52
N GLY A 403 14.53 19.35 2.27
CA GLY A 403 14.41 18.48 1.11
C GLY A 403 13.07 17.73 1.10
N ASP A 404 13.13 16.41 1.15
CA ASP A 404 11.99 15.50 1.19
C ASP A 404 11.58 15.08 2.62
N LYS A 405 12.20 15.65 3.65
CA LYS A 405 11.94 15.36 5.06
C LYS A 405 11.34 16.55 5.81
N VAL A 406 10.58 16.26 6.85
CA VAL A 406 10.06 17.23 7.82
C VAL A 406 10.57 16.88 9.21
N LYS A 407 11.14 17.87 9.90
CA LYS A 407 11.63 17.75 11.28
C LYS A 407 10.69 18.51 12.22
N ILE A 408 10.09 17.77 13.14
CA ILE A 408 9.11 18.23 14.13
C ILE A 408 9.81 18.35 15.48
N GLU A 409 9.61 19.46 16.19
CA GLU A 409 10.06 19.64 17.56
C GLU A 409 8.85 19.54 18.52
N PHE A 410 8.93 18.59 19.44
CA PHE A 410 7.99 18.43 20.54
C PHE A 410 8.58 19.02 21.82
N GLN A 411 7.70 19.62 22.65
CA GLN A 411 8.05 20.16 23.97
C GLN A 411 8.72 19.12 24.86
N ASN A 412 8.28 17.86 24.79
CA ASN A 412 8.88 16.75 25.51
C ASN A 412 8.63 15.40 24.81
N SER A 413 9.27 14.34 25.30
CA SER A 413 9.15 12.98 24.76
C SER A 413 7.73 12.40 24.84
N ASN A 414 6.90 12.80 25.82
CA ASN A 414 5.55 12.24 25.97
C ASN A 414 4.67 12.65 24.78
N HIS A 415 4.73 13.92 24.37
CA HIS A 415 3.99 14.39 23.19
C HIS A 415 4.47 13.75 21.89
N LEU A 416 5.78 13.48 21.77
CA LEU A 416 6.31 12.71 20.64
C LEU A 416 5.70 11.30 20.64
N PHE A 417 5.67 10.60 21.78
CA PHE A 417 5.11 9.25 21.87
C PHE A 417 3.59 9.23 21.64
N GLU A 418 2.85 10.23 22.12
CA GLU A 418 1.42 10.42 21.80
C GLU A 418 1.22 10.53 20.29
N PHE A 419 2.01 11.39 19.63
CA PHE A 419 1.94 11.57 18.18
C PHE A 419 2.29 10.29 17.43
N GLN A 420 3.34 9.56 17.84
CA GLN A 420 3.72 8.29 17.24
C GLN A 420 2.63 7.21 17.41
N ASN A 421 2.02 7.14 18.59
CA ASN A 421 0.96 6.17 18.87
C ASN A 421 -0.30 6.46 18.06
N ALA A 422 -0.73 7.73 18.01
CA ALA A 422 -1.88 8.15 17.20
C ALA A 422 -1.66 7.89 15.71
N ASN A 423 -0.41 7.96 15.24
CA ASN A 423 -0.04 7.88 13.83
C ASN A 423 0.79 6.63 13.50
N LYS A 424 0.67 5.56 14.29
CA LYS A 424 1.55 4.37 14.25
C LYS A 424 1.74 3.79 12.84
N LYS A 425 0.69 3.80 12.00
CA LYS A 425 0.75 3.31 10.62
C LYS A 425 1.70 4.09 9.69
N TYR A 426 2.09 5.31 10.06
CA TYR A 426 2.97 6.17 9.26
C TYR A 426 4.38 6.28 9.84
N MET A 427 4.69 5.58 10.94
CA MET A 427 5.95 5.75 11.68
C MET A 427 7.11 4.88 11.15
N ALA A 428 7.04 4.37 9.92
CA ALA A 428 8.13 3.61 9.30
C ALA A 428 9.28 4.54 8.88
N ASN A 429 10.54 4.13 9.01
CA ASN A 429 11.70 4.91 8.52
C ASN A 429 11.80 6.34 9.07
N ILE A 430 11.32 6.57 10.29
CA ILE A 430 11.44 7.86 10.98
C ILE A 430 12.71 7.90 11.85
N GLU A 431 13.28 9.08 12.01
CA GLU A 431 14.39 9.31 12.94
C GLU A 431 13.87 10.02 14.18
N VAL A 432 14.20 9.51 15.36
CA VAL A 432 13.78 10.08 16.65
C VAL A 432 15.00 10.46 17.46
N GLN A 433 14.99 11.68 18.03
CA GLN A 433 16.03 12.17 18.93
C GLN A 433 15.38 12.64 20.23
N VAL A 434 15.71 11.98 21.35
CA VAL A 434 15.19 12.33 22.68
C VAL A 434 16.36 12.73 23.57
N ALA A 435 16.35 13.97 24.06
CA ALA A 435 17.43 14.50 24.92
C ALA A 435 17.29 14.12 26.42
N GLY A 436 16.26 13.33 26.77
CA GLY A 436 15.96 12.87 28.13
C GLY A 436 14.53 13.21 28.59
N PRO A 437 14.06 12.65 29.72
CA PRO A 437 12.72 12.93 30.25
C PRO A 437 12.49 14.43 30.50
N GLY A 438 11.35 14.96 30.07
CA GLY A 438 11.01 16.39 30.21
C GLY A 438 11.83 17.35 29.33
N LYS A 439 12.76 16.84 28.51
CA LYS A 439 13.49 17.63 27.52
C LYS A 439 12.81 17.52 26.15
N LYS A 440 13.07 18.52 25.30
CA LYS A 440 12.60 18.55 23.91
C LYS A 440 12.94 17.26 23.18
N ALA A 441 12.03 16.84 22.32
CA ALA A 441 12.19 15.66 21.47
C ALA A 441 11.97 16.04 20.00
N PHE A 442 12.67 15.35 19.10
CA PHE A 442 12.61 15.61 17.68
C PHE A 442 12.22 14.36 16.91
N LEU A 443 11.35 14.54 15.93
CA LEU A 443 10.96 13.50 14.97
C LEU A 443 11.24 14.00 13.56
N THR A 444 11.96 13.22 12.77
CA THR A 444 12.18 13.49 11.35
C THR A 444 11.48 12.41 10.53
N MET A 445 10.63 12.80 9.59
CA MET A 445 9.90 11.87 8.72
C MET A 445 9.82 12.34 7.27
N PRO A 446 9.70 11.45 6.28
CA PRO A 446 9.44 11.82 4.89
C PRO A 446 8.15 12.62 4.68
N ILE A 447 8.18 13.64 3.83
CA ILE A 447 7.00 14.41 3.39
C ILE A 447 5.93 13.50 2.79
N ALA A 448 6.33 12.43 2.11
CA ALA A 448 5.41 11.44 1.54
C ALA A 448 4.48 10.82 2.61
N GLN A 449 4.95 10.67 3.86
CA GLN A 449 4.13 10.15 4.94
C GLN A 449 3.10 11.18 5.43
N ILE A 450 3.46 12.47 5.51
CA ILE A 450 2.49 13.54 5.79
C ILE A 450 1.42 13.61 4.70
N ARG A 451 1.80 13.42 3.43
CA ARG A 451 0.83 13.35 2.32
C ARG A 451 -0.10 12.15 2.45
N GLN A 452 0.39 11.02 2.96
CA GLN A 452 -0.47 9.88 3.21
C GLN A 452 -1.44 10.16 4.37
N MET A 453 -0.99 10.82 5.44
CA MET A 453 -1.86 11.25 6.54
C MET A 453 -3.00 12.15 6.04
N GLU A 454 -2.67 13.10 5.18
CA GLU A 454 -3.63 13.98 4.52
C GLU A 454 -4.63 13.21 3.64
N ASN A 455 -4.14 12.33 2.77
CA ASN A 455 -5.00 11.53 1.89
C ASN A 455 -5.97 10.67 2.69
N ASP A 456 -5.49 10.03 3.76
CA ASP A 456 -6.31 9.18 4.62
C ASP A 456 -7.37 10.00 5.40
N ALA A 457 -7.05 11.23 5.79
CA ALA A 457 -8.03 12.14 6.40
C ALA A 457 -9.19 12.45 5.45
N VAL A 458 -8.89 12.77 4.19
CA VAL A 458 -9.93 13.03 3.17
C VAL A 458 -10.69 11.75 2.81
N HIS A 459 -9.98 10.63 2.61
CA HIS A 459 -10.58 9.33 2.29
C HIS A 459 -11.56 8.85 3.38
N SER A 460 -11.29 9.16 4.65
CA SER A 460 -12.21 8.84 5.75
C SER A 460 -13.59 9.51 5.63
N LYS A 461 -13.71 10.60 4.87
CA LYS A 461 -14.97 11.33 4.63
C LYS A 461 -15.55 11.10 3.24
N TYR A 462 -14.71 10.71 2.28
CA TYR A 462 -15.10 10.44 0.91
C TYR A 462 -14.64 9.04 0.49
N GLU A 463 -15.56 8.07 0.58
CA GLU A 463 -15.32 6.65 0.30
C GLU A 463 -14.83 6.36 -1.13
N HIS A 464 -15.00 7.29 -2.07
CA HIS A 464 -14.54 7.15 -3.45
C HIS A 464 -13.28 7.97 -3.72
N PHE A 465 -12.55 8.33 -2.67
CA PHE A 465 -11.32 9.09 -2.81
C PHE A 465 -10.28 8.29 -3.60
N VAL A 466 -9.78 8.90 -4.67
CA VAL A 466 -8.77 8.33 -5.55
C VAL A 466 -7.73 9.37 -5.94
N THR A 467 -6.53 8.92 -6.25
CA THR A 467 -5.37 9.79 -6.53
C THR A 467 -5.01 9.86 -8.01
N SER A 468 -5.79 9.24 -8.90
CA SER A 468 -5.63 9.29 -10.35
C SER A 468 -6.93 9.03 -11.10
N ASN A 469 -7.00 9.45 -12.37
CA ASN A 469 -8.18 9.23 -13.23
C ASN A 469 -8.53 7.74 -13.41
N GLN A 470 -7.55 6.84 -13.32
CA GLN A 470 -7.74 5.40 -13.46
C GLN A 470 -8.48 4.80 -12.25
N GLY A 471 -8.43 5.48 -11.09
CA GLY A 471 -9.22 5.10 -9.92
C GLY A 471 -10.69 5.46 -10.02
N ASN A 472 -11.11 6.21 -11.05
CA ASN A 472 -12.50 6.59 -11.24
C ASN A 472 -13.39 5.35 -11.33
N ARG A 473 -14.48 5.35 -10.57
CA ARG A 473 -15.51 4.33 -10.74
C ARG A 473 -16.20 4.49 -12.10
N LYS A 474 -16.75 3.39 -12.61
CA LYS A 474 -17.64 3.42 -13.77
C LYS A 474 -18.96 4.04 -13.35
N VAL A 475 -19.29 5.18 -13.96
CA VAL A 475 -20.48 5.99 -13.68
C VAL A 475 -21.07 6.50 -14.99
N ASP A 476 -22.35 6.86 -14.98
CA ASP A 476 -23.08 7.30 -16.18
C ASP A 476 -22.50 8.62 -16.73
N THR A 477 -22.09 9.52 -15.85
CA THR A 477 -21.46 10.79 -16.23
C THR A 477 -20.29 11.09 -15.30
N LEU A 478 -19.09 11.18 -15.88
CA LEU A 478 -17.91 11.62 -15.13
C LEU A 478 -18.01 13.11 -14.83
N ALA A 479 -17.71 13.48 -13.59
CA ALA A 479 -17.53 14.87 -13.23
C ALA A 479 -16.39 15.46 -14.09
N SER A 480 -16.57 16.63 -14.65
CA SER A 480 -15.56 17.29 -15.47
C SER A 480 -15.56 18.79 -15.20
N THR A 481 -14.51 19.47 -15.64
CA THR A 481 -14.40 20.93 -15.50
C THR A 481 -15.15 21.69 -16.59
N SER A 482 -15.95 21.01 -17.43
CA SER A 482 -16.67 21.62 -18.55
C SER A 482 -17.69 22.67 -18.12
N SER A 483 -18.20 22.56 -16.89
CA SER A 483 -19.15 23.50 -16.28
C SER A 483 -18.49 24.72 -15.60
N LEU A 484 -17.16 24.85 -15.64
CA LEU A 484 -16.44 25.93 -14.97
C LEU A 484 -16.06 27.05 -15.93
N SER A 485 -16.04 28.29 -15.40
CA SER A 485 -15.64 29.47 -16.17
C SER A 485 -14.16 29.39 -16.62
N SER A 486 -13.82 30.09 -17.69
CA SER A 486 -12.53 30.02 -18.41
C SER A 486 -11.27 30.34 -17.57
N ASN A 487 -11.42 30.85 -16.35
CA ASN A 487 -10.32 31.22 -15.43
C ASN A 487 -10.00 30.14 -14.39
N PHE A 488 -10.46 28.91 -14.58
CA PHE A 488 -10.23 27.83 -13.62
C PHE A 488 -8.76 27.34 -13.63
N LYS A 489 -8.21 27.03 -12.44
CA LYS A 489 -6.82 26.59 -12.26
C LYS A 489 -6.49 25.47 -13.25
N ASP A 490 -5.42 25.64 -14.02
CA ASP A 490 -5.00 24.69 -15.08
C ASP A 490 -4.88 23.24 -14.59
N ARG A 491 -4.53 23.06 -13.30
CA ARG A 491 -4.31 21.75 -12.68
C ARG A 491 -5.52 20.80 -12.69
N TYR A 492 -6.74 21.31 -12.79
CA TYR A 492 -7.93 20.45 -12.76
C TYR A 492 -8.41 20.05 -14.15
N LYS A 493 -7.91 20.71 -15.22
CA LYS A 493 -8.41 20.52 -16.60
C LYS A 493 -8.21 19.10 -17.13
N THR A 494 -7.23 18.38 -16.60
CA THR A 494 -6.93 16.98 -16.94
C THR A 494 -7.58 15.98 -15.98
N HIS A 495 -8.26 16.43 -14.93
CA HIS A 495 -8.86 15.58 -13.91
C HIS A 495 -10.36 15.36 -14.22
N GLN A 496 -10.84 14.14 -13.98
CA GLN A 496 -12.22 13.75 -14.25
C GLN A 496 -12.75 12.86 -13.13
N GLY A 497 -14.07 12.71 -13.03
CA GLY A 497 -14.73 11.74 -12.17
C GLY A 497 -14.47 11.93 -10.68
N ASP A 498 -14.31 10.80 -9.98
CA ASP A 498 -13.96 10.75 -8.57
C ASP A 498 -12.57 11.37 -8.29
N PHE A 499 -11.62 11.31 -9.22
CA PHE A 499 -10.29 11.94 -9.07
C PHE A 499 -10.38 13.46 -9.05
N LEU A 500 -11.20 14.05 -9.92
CA LEU A 500 -11.46 15.49 -9.88
C LEU A 500 -12.04 15.90 -8.53
N LYS A 501 -13.05 15.16 -8.05
CA LYS A 501 -13.69 15.42 -6.75
C LYS A 501 -12.71 15.24 -5.59
N SER A 502 -11.88 14.20 -5.61
CA SER A 502 -10.82 13.93 -4.63
C SER A 502 -9.80 15.06 -4.59
N THR A 503 -9.38 15.56 -5.76
CA THR A 503 -8.45 16.69 -5.86
C THR A 503 -9.04 17.97 -5.29
N ILE A 504 -10.32 18.25 -5.58
CA ILE A 504 -11.02 19.42 -5.03
C ILE A 504 -11.15 19.30 -3.50
N LEU A 505 -11.54 18.14 -2.98
CA LEU A 505 -11.70 17.91 -1.54
C LEU A 505 -10.36 17.98 -0.80
N LYS A 506 -9.28 17.49 -1.42
CA LYS A 506 -7.93 17.63 -0.89
C LYS A 506 -7.50 19.09 -0.79
N ASP A 507 -7.64 19.84 -1.88
CA ASP A 507 -7.32 21.27 -1.86
C ASP A 507 -8.19 22.05 -0.86
N PHE A 508 -9.47 21.67 -0.72
CA PHE A 508 -10.37 22.24 0.26
C PHE A 508 -9.90 21.95 1.68
N TYR A 509 -9.50 20.71 1.97
CA TYR A 509 -8.92 20.33 3.25
C TYR A 509 -7.64 21.12 3.54
N GLU A 510 -6.72 21.24 2.58
CA GLU A 510 -5.50 22.05 2.73
C GLU A 510 -5.82 23.51 3.06
N ASP A 511 -6.83 24.11 2.41
CA ASP A 511 -7.25 25.49 2.67
C ASP A 511 -7.97 25.65 4.02
N LEU A 512 -8.74 24.64 4.46
CA LEU A 512 -9.34 24.60 5.79
C LEU A 512 -8.29 24.50 6.91
N GLN A 513 -7.25 23.70 6.71
CA GLN A 513 -6.15 23.56 7.68
C GLN A 513 -5.31 24.86 7.78
N LYS A 514 -5.46 25.82 6.86
CA LYS A 514 -4.86 27.16 6.99
C LYS A 514 -5.78 28.14 7.72
N ALA A 515 -7.06 27.81 7.90
CA ALA A 515 -8.03 28.65 8.59
C ALA A 515 -7.93 28.45 10.10
N SER A 516 -7.72 29.54 10.82
CA SER A 516 -7.53 29.59 12.28
C SER A 516 -8.79 30.03 13.04
N SER A 517 -9.83 30.44 12.33
CA SER A 517 -11.09 30.94 12.91
C SER A 517 -12.31 30.52 12.10
N SER A 518 -13.48 30.51 12.73
CA SER A 518 -14.76 30.24 12.06
C SER A 518 -15.03 31.19 10.90
N THR A 519 -14.59 32.45 11.00
CA THR A 519 -14.70 33.45 9.92
C THR A 519 -13.82 33.10 8.73
N GLU A 520 -12.61 32.59 8.96
CA GLU A 520 -11.73 32.14 7.88
C GLU A 520 -12.25 30.86 7.22
N VAL A 521 -12.79 29.92 8.01
CA VAL A 521 -13.47 28.73 7.47
C VAL A 521 -14.62 29.15 6.55
N ALA A 522 -15.46 30.11 6.97
CA ALA A 522 -16.56 30.61 6.15
C ALA A 522 -16.06 31.25 4.83
N LYS A 523 -14.93 31.97 4.85
CA LYS A 523 -14.31 32.53 3.63
C LYS A 523 -13.82 31.42 2.69
N VAL A 524 -13.22 30.36 3.22
CA VAL A 524 -12.77 29.20 2.42
C VAL A 524 -13.97 28.52 1.78
N VAL A 525 -15.03 28.23 2.55
CA VAL A 525 -16.27 27.62 2.03
C VAL A 525 -16.85 28.46 0.89
N LYS A 526 -17.06 29.75 1.14
CA LYS A 526 -17.62 30.67 0.15
C LYS A 526 -16.79 30.73 -1.13
N LYS A 527 -15.45 30.72 -1.02
CA LYS A 527 -14.56 30.70 -2.19
C LYS A 527 -14.81 29.47 -3.08
N TYR A 528 -14.99 28.29 -2.50
CA TYR A 528 -15.23 27.04 -3.25
C TYR A 528 -16.66 26.99 -3.82
N GLU A 529 -17.63 27.64 -3.17
CA GLU A 529 -18.98 27.84 -3.69
C GLU A 529 -18.99 28.80 -4.89
N ASP A 530 -18.34 29.95 -4.75
CA ASP A 530 -18.32 31.02 -5.75
C ASP A 530 -17.54 30.65 -7.03
N ASP A 531 -16.48 29.83 -6.93
CA ASP A 531 -15.66 29.43 -8.08
C ASP A 531 -16.08 28.12 -8.75
N GLY A 532 -17.22 27.55 -8.35
CA GLY A 532 -17.84 26.39 -8.98
C GLY A 532 -17.25 25.04 -8.58
N ARG A 533 -16.20 24.99 -7.75
CA ARG A 533 -15.65 23.72 -7.21
C ARG A 533 -16.68 22.95 -6.42
N TYR A 534 -17.45 23.63 -5.58
CA TYR A 534 -18.54 22.99 -4.84
C TYR A 534 -19.65 22.47 -5.77
N ALA A 535 -19.96 23.17 -6.86
CA ALA A 535 -20.96 22.71 -7.83
C ALA A 535 -20.55 21.37 -8.48
N ILE A 536 -19.25 21.17 -8.76
CA ILE A 536 -18.73 19.88 -9.23
C ILE A 536 -18.90 18.80 -8.17
N LEU A 537 -18.61 19.10 -6.90
CA LEU A 537 -18.81 18.15 -5.81
C LEU A 537 -20.30 17.79 -5.65
N ALA A 538 -21.20 18.78 -5.77
CA ALA A 538 -22.64 18.60 -5.65
C ALA A 538 -23.29 17.91 -6.86
N THR A 539 -22.58 17.81 -7.99
CA THR A 539 -23.09 17.14 -9.19
C THR A 539 -23.05 15.62 -9.03
N ALA A 540 -24.22 14.99 -9.16
CA ALA A 540 -24.35 13.54 -9.15
C ALA A 540 -23.79 12.91 -10.43
N GLN A 541 -23.11 11.76 -10.28
CA GLN A 541 -22.49 11.04 -11.41
C GLN A 541 -23.33 9.85 -11.91
N ASN A 542 -24.39 9.49 -11.19
CA ASN A 542 -25.32 8.41 -11.55
C ASN A 542 -26.71 8.97 -11.86
N SER A 543 -27.36 8.42 -12.87
CA SER A 543 -28.70 8.81 -13.37
C SER A 543 -29.78 8.80 -12.28
N THR A 544 -29.80 7.79 -11.41
CA THR A 544 -30.77 7.70 -10.30
C THR A 544 -30.63 8.84 -9.29
N MET A 545 -29.40 9.31 -9.04
CA MET A 545 -29.16 10.44 -8.14
C MET A 545 -29.40 11.79 -8.82
N GLN A 546 -29.14 11.90 -10.13
CA GLN A 546 -29.50 13.09 -10.91
C GLN A 546 -31.02 13.31 -10.93
N ALA A 547 -31.81 12.24 -10.94
CA ALA A 547 -33.28 12.30 -10.87
C ALA A 547 -33.82 12.71 -9.48
N LEU A 548 -33.04 12.56 -8.41
CA LEU A 548 -33.42 12.87 -7.03
C LEU A 548 -32.61 14.08 -6.52
N SER A 549 -32.87 15.25 -7.10
CA SER A 549 -32.16 16.51 -6.88
C SER A 549 -32.14 17.03 -5.42
N PHE A 550 -32.88 16.40 -4.50
CA PHE A 550 -32.88 16.72 -3.08
C PHE A 550 -31.80 16.00 -2.27
N MET A 551 -31.13 14.96 -2.82
CA MET A 551 -30.08 14.23 -2.10
C MET A 551 -28.70 14.84 -2.33
N LYS A 552 -27.97 15.12 -1.24
CA LYS A 552 -26.55 15.51 -1.30
C LYS A 552 -25.71 14.34 -1.80
N THR A 553 -24.78 14.60 -2.71
CA THR A 553 -23.78 13.61 -3.16
C THR A 553 -22.80 13.27 -2.03
N SER A 554 -22.14 12.11 -2.11
CA SER A 554 -21.10 11.72 -1.15
C SER A 554 -19.96 12.74 -1.08
N SER A 555 -19.58 13.35 -2.21
CA SER A 555 -18.59 14.42 -2.26
C SER A 555 -19.05 15.73 -1.63
N ALA A 556 -20.32 16.11 -1.76
CA ALA A 556 -20.87 17.29 -1.07
C ALA A 556 -21.05 17.05 0.43
N LYS A 557 -21.36 15.81 0.83
CA LYS A 557 -21.35 15.39 2.23
C LYS A 557 -19.94 15.48 2.82
N ALA A 558 -18.93 14.93 2.16
CA ALA A 558 -17.54 15.02 2.58
C ALA A 558 -17.07 16.47 2.76
N PHE A 559 -17.47 17.37 1.86
CA PHE A 559 -17.21 18.81 1.99
C PHE A 559 -17.80 19.41 3.27
N SER A 560 -19.05 19.07 3.62
CA SER A 560 -19.65 19.51 4.88
C SER A 560 -18.93 18.90 6.08
N ASP A 561 -18.67 17.59 6.05
CA ASP A 561 -18.07 16.86 7.17
C ASP A 561 -16.66 17.40 7.49
N LEU A 562 -15.84 17.71 6.49
CA LEU A 562 -14.51 18.33 6.67
C LEU A 562 -14.59 19.75 7.26
N LYS A 563 -15.57 20.54 6.82
CA LYS A 563 -15.83 21.89 7.35
C LYS A 563 -16.27 21.83 8.82
N ASP A 564 -17.20 20.93 9.13
CA ASP A 564 -17.74 20.78 10.49
C ASP A 564 -16.66 20.25 11.46
N GLU A 565 -15.79 19.34 10.99
CA GLU A 565 -14.61 18.86 11.72
C GLU A 565 -13.65 20.01 12.05
N ARG A 566 -13.29 20.85 11.07
CA ARG A 566 -12.40 21.99 11.33
C ARG A 566 -13.01 23.01 12.30
N LEU A 567 -14.31 23.28 12.21
CA LEU A 567 -14.99 24.16 13.18
C LEU A 567 -14.99 23.58 14.60
N ALA A 568 -15.12 22.26 14.73
CA ALA A 568 -15.03 21.58 16.02
C ALA A 568 -13.60 21.65 16.60
N GLU A 569 -12.57 21.47 15.78
CA GLU A 569 -11.17 21.63 16.16
C GLU A 569 -10.90 23.04 16.70
N ILE A 570 -11.26 24.08 15.92
CA ILE A 570 -11.08 25.49 16.32
C ILE A 570 -11.77 25.76 17.67
N LYS A 571 -13.00 25.26 17.86
CA LYS A 571 -13.74 25.42 19.12
C LYS A 571 -13.02 24.74 20.30
N ASN A 572 -12.41 23.59 20.08
CA ASN A 572 -11.66 22.86 21.11
C ASN A 572 -10.31 23.50 21.42
N GLU A 573 -9.62 24.07 20.42
CA GLU A 573 -8.40 24.85 20.58
C GLU A 573 -8.65 26.09 21.48
N HIS A 574 -9.75 26.83 21.24
CA HIS A 574 -10.13 27.99 22.05
C HIS A 574 -10.47 27.62 23.51
N LYS A 575 -11.10 26.45 23.74
CA LYS A 575 -11.38 25.97 25.10
C LYS A 575 -10.12 25.60 25.89
N LYS A 576 -9.12 25.02 25.23
CA LYS A 576 -7.82 24.69 25.88
C LYS A 576 -7.01 25.95 26.21
N GLY A 577 -7.12 27.00 25.40
CA GLY A 577 -6.48 28.30 25.67
C GLY A 577 -7.00 29.02 26.92
N HIS A 578 -8.29 28.90 27.23
CA HIS A 578 -8.90 29.53 28.42
C HIS A 578 -8.77 28.73 29.72
N ALA A 579 -8.42 27.43 29.65
CA ALA A 579 -8.19 26.62 30.84
C ALA A 579 -6.77 26.75 31.41
N CYS A 580 -5.86 27.42 30.69
CA CYS A 580 -4.46 27.65 31.08
C CYS A 580 -4.11 29.13 31.27
N SER A 581 -5.10 30.03 31.31
CA SER A 581 -4.94 31.47 31.56
C SER A 581 -5.37 31.84 32.97
#